data_AF-A0A9D7IPS2-F1
#
_entry.id   AF-A0A9D7IPS2-F1
#
_cell.length_a   1.000
_cell.length_b   1.000
_cell.length_c   1.000
_cell.angle_alpha   90.00
_cell.angle_beta   90.00
_cell.angle_gamma   90.00
#
_symmetry.space_group_name_H-M   'P 1'
#
loop_
_entity.id
_entity.type
_entity.pdbx_description
1 polymer ?
#
loop_
_entity_poly.entity_id
_entity_poly.type
_entity_poly.pdbx_seq_one_letter_code
_entity_poly.pdbx_strand_id
1 'polypeptide(L)'
;MSYILDALRKSDQERQREVAPALRSVHAQFNSAGQHRARHLRWVSIAALVLAGIGVGAWLGGGQLRGWFAAPIETPPTAITGNMPPEVAPVPVAVAPPVQPAVVEPAPPLPAALLEIWQLSEAEQRFLHELKVSLHVYSSEPLQRTVIINGFRVREGQPLGQDLSLVEITADGIIVDFQNQRVHLATVESL
;
A
#
# COMPACT_ATOMS: atom_id res chain seq x y z
N MET A 1 71.15 -12.95 -7.64
CA MET A 1 70.40 -14.22 -7.51
C MET A 1 69.29 -14.01 -6.48
N SER A 2 68.15 -13.47 -6.91
CA SER A 2 67.14 -12.89 -6.00
C SER A 2 66.12 -13.93 -5.53
N TYR A 3 66.48 -14.71 -4.51
CA TYR A 3 65.60 -15.74 -3.93
C TYR A 3 64.56 -15.18 -2.93
N ILE A 4 64.80 -14.01 -2.33
CA ILE A 4 63.92 -13.45 -1.29
C ILE A 4 62.69 -12.76 -1.90
N LEU A 5 62.87 -12.08 -3.03
CA LEU A 5 61.76 -11.43 -3.76
C LEU A 5 60.84 -12.48 -4.41
N ASP A 6 61.41 -13.58 -4.90
CA ASP A 6 60.64 -14.69 -5.44
C ASP A 6 59.81 -15.39 -4.35
N ALA A 7 60.38 -15.57 -3.15
CA ALA A 7 59.68 -16.13 -2.00
C ALA A 7 58.51 -15.24 -1.52
N LEU A 8 58.72 -13.91 -1.48
CA LEU A 8 57.64 -12.98 -1.10
C LEU A 8 56.53 -12.98 -2.16
N ARG A 9 56.90 -12.92 -3.44
CA ARG A 9 55.95 -12.88 -4.56
C ARG A 9 55.17 -14.17 -4.72
N LYS A 10 55.78 -15.32 -4.45
CA LYS A 10 55.13 -16.63 -4.47
C LYS A 10 54.14 -16.79 -3.31
N SER A 11 54.47 -16.26 -2.13
CA SER A 11 53.56 -16.25 -0.98
C SER A 11 52.33 -15.34 -1.21
N ASP A 12 52.53 -14.18 -1.83
CA ASP A 12 51.42 -13.28 -2.22
C ASP A 12 50.51 -13.92 -3.29
N GLN A 13 51.10 -14.68 -4.22
CA GLN A 13 50.35 -15.32 -5.28
C GLN A 13 49.57 -16.56 -4.79
N GLU A 14 50.07 -17.29 -3.79
CA GLU A 14 49.32 -18.36 -3.11
C GLU A 14 48.17 -17.78 -2.27
N ARG A 15 48.39 -16.65 -1.56
CA ARG A 15 47.32 -15.90 -0.87
C ARG A 15 46.20 -15.48 -1.81
N GLN A 16 46.52 -15.00 -3.01
CA GLN A 16 45.51 -14.60 -3.99
C GLN A 16 44.81 -15.79 -4.67
N ARG A 17 45.45 -16.97 -4.71
CA ARG A 17 44.87 -18.20 -5.27
C ARG A 17 43.93 -18.93 -4.30
N GLU A 18 44.09 -18.74 -3.00
CA GLU A 18 43.07 -19.11 -2.00
C GLU A 18 41.89 -18.13 -1.93
N VAL A 19 41.97 -16.97 -2.60
CA VAL A 19 40.83 -16.09 -2.89
C VAL A 19 40.11 -16.62 -4.14
N ALA A 20 39.66 -17.87 -4.08
CA ALA A 20 38.68 -18.39 -5.02
C ALA A 20 37.28 -17.91 -4.57
N PRO A 21 36.56 -17.14 -5.41
CA PRO A 21 35.26 -16.57 -5.09
C PRO A 21 34.19 -17.65 -5.23
N ALA A 22 34.03 -18.50 -4.21
CA ALA A 22 33.04 -19.55 -4.20
C ALA A 22 31.99 -19.31 -3.11
N LEU A 23 31.05 -18.41 -3.42
CA LEU A 23 29.62 -18.65 -3.20
C LEU A 23 29.15 -18.93 -1.76
N ARG A 24 29.69 -18.26 -0.73
CA ARG A 24 29.18 -18.39 0.67
C ARG A 24 29.18 -17.12 1.52
N SER A 25 28.83 -15.96 0.95
CA SER A 25 28.60 -14.77 1.79
C SER A 25 27.57 -13.75 1.27
N VAL A 26 26.53 -14.20 0.53
CA VAL A 26 25.26 -13.43 0.46
C VAL A 26 24.49 -13.50 1.79
N HIS A 27 24.90 -14.36 2.73
CA HIS A 27 24.24 -14.55 4.02
C HIS A 27 24.86 -13.79 5.21
N ALA A 28 25.77 -12.84 4.97
CA ALA A 28 26.42 -12.09 6.05
C ALA A 28 26.55 -10.59 5.78
N GLN A 29 25.44 -9.92 5.45
CA GLN A 29 25.32 -8.46 5.59
C GLN A 29 24.08 -7.98 6.35
N PHE A 30 23.32 -8.88 6.99
CA PHE A 30 22.24 -8.49 7.92
C PHE A 30 22.72 -8.23 9.35
N ASN A 31 23.99 -7.86 9.54
CA ASN A 31 24.51 -7.36 10.82
C ASN A 31 24.54 -5.83 10.82
N SER A 32 23.36 -5.22 10.82
CA SER A 32 23.12 -3.91 11.43
C SER A 32 22.51 -4.12 12.82
N ALA A 33 23.14 -4.99 13.62
CA ALA A 33 22.73 -5.34 14.97
C ALA A 33 23.44 -4.41 15.97
N GLY A 34 22.84 -3.25 16.24
CA GLY A 34 23.34 -2.34 17.29
C GLY A 34 22.26 -1.53 18.01
N GLN A 35 21.25 -1.00 17.29
CA GLN A 35 20.27 -0.10 17.90
C GLN A 35 18.80 -0.53 17.73
N HIS A 36 18.43 -1.30 16.69
CA HIS A 36 17.04 -1.75 16.49
C HIS A 36 16.60 -2.99 17.30
N ARG A 37 17.55 -3.79 17.83
CA ARG A 37 17.24 -5.04 18.56
C ARG A 37 16.46 -4.81 19.86
N ALA A 38 16.69 -3.71 20.57
CA ALA A 38 16.02 -3.43 21.84
C ALA A 38 14.54 -3.06 21.67
N ARG A 39 14.16 -2.44 20.54
CA ARG A 39 12.76 -2.10 20.22
C ARG A 39 12.03 -3.29 19.60
N HIS A 40 12.70 -4.06 18.74
CA HIS A 40 12.11 -5.26 18.13
C HIS A 40 11.78 -6.34 19.17
N LEU A 41 12.60 -6.51 20.21
CA LEU A 41 12.34 -7.50 21.28
C LEU A 41 11.10 -7.14 22.11
N ARG A 42 10.81 -5.84 22.28
CA ARG A 42 9.59 -5.36 22.95
C ARG A 42 8.31 -5.59 22.14
N TRP A 43 8.40 -5.58 20.81
CA TRP A 43 7.26 -5.83 19.94
C TRP A 43 6.96 -7.32 19.78
N VAL A 44 7.99 -8.18 19.79
CA VAL A 44 7.81 -9.64 19.76
C VAL A 44 7.08 -10.14 21.02
N SER A 45 7.39 -9.60 22.20
CA SER A 45 6.70 -9.98 23.44
C SER A 45 5.22 -9.54 23.46
N ILE A 46 4.89 -8.37 22.89
CA ILE A 46 3.50 -7.91 22.76
C ILE A 46 2.73 -8.80 21.78
N ALA A 47 3.31 -9.13 20.62
CA ALA A 47 2.68 -10.00 19.63
C ALA A 47 2.37 -11.40 20.16
N ALA A 48 3.29 -11.97 20.97
CA ALA A 48 3.09 -13.27 21.61
C ALA A 48 1.90 -13.26 22.59
N LEU A 49 1.72 -12.17 23.34
CA LEU A 49 0.63 -12.00 24.31
C LEU A 49 -0.74 -11.87 23.60
N VAL A 50 -0.80 -11.14 22.48
CA VAL A 50 -2.03 -10.97 21.69
C VAL A 50 -2.46 -12.28 21.02
N LEU A 51 -1.51 -13.03 20.45
CA LEU A 51 -1.78 -14.34 19.85
C LEU A 51 -2.38 -15.33 20.85
N ALA A 52 -1.89 -15.33 22.09
CA ALA A 52 -2.46 -16.15 23.16
C ALA A 52 -3.92 -15.75 23.48
N GLY A 53 -4.26 -14.46 23.44
CA GLY A 53 -5.62 -13.98 23.69
C GLY A 53 -6.63 -14.35 22.60
N ILE A 54 -6.24 -14.27 21.32
CA ILE A 54 -7.12 -14.56 20.18
C ILE A 54 -7.50 -16.05 20.11
N GLY A 55 -6.57 -16.94 20.44
CA GLY A 55 -6.84 -18.37 20.50
C GLY A 55 -7.95 -18.73 21.50
N VAL A 56 -8.04 -18.02 22.61
CA VAL A 56 -9.09 -18.20 23.63
C VAL A 56 -10.43 -17.62 23.16
N GLY A 57 -10.42 -16.45 22.52
CA GLY A 57 -11.64 -15.81 22.00
C GLY A 57 -12.32 -16.60 20.88
N ALA A 58 -11.54 -17.19 19.98
CA ALA A 58 -12.06 -18.00 18.88
C ALA A 58 -12.69 -19.33 19.36
N TRP A 59 -12.19 -19.91 20.45
CA TRP A 59 -12.74 -21.12 21.05
C TRP A 59 -14.11 -20.90 21.73
N LEU A 60 -14.44 -19.66 22.07
CA LEU A 60 -15.69 -19.30 22.74
C LEU A 60 -16.77 -18.70 21.81
N GLY A 61 -16.44 -18.33 20.56
CA GLY A 61 -17.29 -17.43 19.73
C GLY A 61 -17.74 -17.91 18.34
N GLY A 62 -17.42 -19.12 17.89
CA GLY A 62 -17.72 -19.57 16.52
C GLY A 62 -19.19 -19.91 16.26
N GLY A 63 -20.05 -18.94 15.92
CA GLY A 63 -21.48 -19.22 15.67
C GLY A 63 -22.33 -18.22 14.90
N GLN A 64 -21.78 -17.19 14.24
CA GLN A 64 -22.60 -16.18 13.55
C GLN A 64 -21.92 -15.79 12.26
N LEU A 65 -22.48 -16.16 11.09
CA LEU A 65 -22.47 -15.43 9.81
C LEU A 65 -22.99 -16.37 8.70
N ARG A 66 -24.28 -16.76 8.75
CA ARG A 66 -24.95 -17.61 7.74
C ARG A 66 -26.24 -16.95 7.26
N GLY A 67 -26.17 -15.83 6.55
CA GLY A 67 -27.40 -15.12 6.17
C GLY A 67 -27.38 -14.07 5.04
N TRP A 68 -26.29 -13.85 4.31
CA TRP A 68 -26.22 -12.71 3.38
C TRP A 68 -26.41 -12.98 1.89
N PHE A 69 -26.80 -14.19 1.47
CA PHE A 69 -27.12 -14.45 0.07
C PHE A 69 -28.60 -14.83 -0.09
N ALA A 70 -29.43 -13.83 -0.40
CA ALA A 70 -30.73 -14.04 -1.02
C ALA A 70 -30.79 -13.20 -2.31
N ALA A 71 -31.02 -13.87 -3.43
CA ALA A 71 -31.32 -13.35 -4.77
C ALA A 71 -32.53 -14.16 -5.31
N PRO A 72 -33.12 -13.92 -6.50
CA PRO A 72 -33.28 -12.72 -7.36
C PRO A 72 -34.78 -12.48 -7.72
N ILE A 73 -35.15 -11.38 -8.42
CA ILE A 73 -36.43 -11.34 -9.17
C ILE A 73 -36.23 -10.73 -10.57
N GLU A 74 -36.51 -11.56 -11.58
CA GLU A 74 -36.62 -11.24 -13.01
C GLU A 74 -37.95 -10.55 -13.33
N THR A 75 -37.95 -9.67 -14.34
CA THR A 75 -39.11 -8.91 -14.81
C THR A 75 -39.87 -9.64 -15.93
N PRO A 76 -41.22 -9.67 -15.93
CA PRO A 76 -42.02 -10.06 -17.09
C PRO A 76 -42.50 -8.85 -17.94
N PRO A 77 -42.95 -9.08 -19.18
CA PRO A 77 -42.61 -8.23 -20.33
C PRO A 77 -43.64 -7.14 -20.69
N THR A 78 -43.15 -6.15 -21.44
CA THR A 78 -43.89 -5.11 -22.15
C THR A 78 -44.81 -5.69 -23.23
N ALA A 79 -46.13 -5.48 -23.09
CA ALA A 79 -47.10 -5.63 -24.17
C ALA A 79 -47.54 -4.23 -24.64
N ILE A 80 -47.32 -3.95 -25.92
CA ILE A 80 -47.67 -2.70 -26.62
C ILE A 80 -49.01 -2.93 -27.35
N THR A 81 -49.99 -2.04 -27.18
CA THR A 81 -50.88 -1.51 -28.25
C THR A 81 -52.04 -0.71 -27.68
N GLY A 82 -52.32 0.46 -28.27
CA GLY A 82 -53.63 1.12 -28.19
C GLY A 82 -53.56 2.61 -27.83
N ASN A 83 -53.12 3.50 -28.72
CA ASN A 83 -53.95 4.27 -29.67
C ASN A 83 -54.55 5.59 -29.10
N MET A 84 -54.14 6.69 -29.73
CA MET A 84 -54.77 8.04 -29.83
C MET A 84 -54.45 9.14 -28.78
N PRO A 85 -53.90 10.30 -29.22
CA PRO A 85 -54.04 11.60 -28.57
C PRO A 85 -54.95 12.55 -29.40
N PRO A 86 -55.39 13.73 -28.89
CA PRO A 86 -55.35 14.27 -27.53
C PRO A 86 -56.73 14.81 -27.05
N GLU A 87 -57.13 14.57 -25.80
CA GLU A 87 -58.25 15.30 -25.17
C GLU A 87 -57.70 16.24 -24.10
N VAL A 88 -57.92 17.54 -24.32
CA VAL A 88 -57.55 18.63 -23.43
C VAL A 88 -58.45 18.57 -22.18
N ALA A 89 -57.87 18.26 -21.02
CA ALA A 89 -58.47 18.47 -19.72
C ALA A 89 -57.58 19.39 -18.87
N PRO A 90 -58.17 20.32 -18.10
CA PRO A 90 -57.48 21.48 -17.55
C PRO A 90 -56.49 21.08 -16.45
N VAL A 91 -55.37 21.80 -16.40
CA VAL A 91 -54.36 21.70 -15.33
C VAL A 91 -55.01 21.95 -13.96
N PRO A 92 -55.02 20.99 -13.03
CA PRO A 92 -55.21 21.32 -11.63
C PRO A 92 -53.88 21.90 -11.15
N VAL A 93 -53.93 23.14 -10.65
CA VAL A 93 -52.79 23.76 -9.97
C VAL A 93 -52.46 22.91 -8.74
N ALA A 94 -51.39 22.11 -8.85
CA ALA A 94 -50.82 21.41 -7.71
C ALA A 94 -50.17 22.45 -6.80
N VAL A 95 -50.81 22.69 -5.65
CA VAL A 95 -50.22 23.41 -4.52
C VAL A 95 -48.94 22.69 -4.11
N ALA A 96 -47.79 23.36 -4.22
CA ALA A 96 -46.52 22.81 -3.76
C ALA A 96 -46.55 22.62 -2.23
N PRO A 97 -46.07 21.47 -1.70
CA PRO A 97 -45.93 21.27 -0.26
C PRO A 97 -44.87 22.22 0.32
N PRO A 98 -44.97 22.57 1.63
CA PRO A 98 -44.07 23.54 2.24
C PRO A 98 -42.62 23.05 2.23
N VAL A 99 -41.72 23.96 1.89
CA VAL A 99 -40.27 23.78 1.93
C VAL A 99 -39.85 23.40 3.34
N GLN A 100 -39.48 22.13 3.53
CA GLN A 100 -38.72 21.71 4.71
C GLN A 100 -37.33 22.35 4.61
N PRO A 101 -36.77 22.92 5.70
CA PRO A 101 -35.39 23.40 5.68
C PRO A 101 -34.48 22.21 5.36
N ALA A 102 -33.79 22.28 4.23
CA ALA A 102 -32.72 21.35 3.91
C ALA A 102 -31.69 21.43 5.04
N VAL A 103 -31.51 20.31 5.75
CA VAL A 103 -30.32 20.08 6.56
C VAL A 103 -29.15 20.26 5.60
N VAL A 104 -28.34 21.29 5.83
CA VAL A 104 -27.09 21.50 5.08
C VAL A 104 -26.18 20.35 5.48
N GLU A 105 -26.20 19.29 4.67
CA GLU A 105 -25.18 18.25 4.73
C GLU A 105 -23.83 18.95 4.49
N PRO A 106 -22.85 18.82 5.40
CA PRO A 106 -21.55 19.45 5.20
C PRO A 106 -20.99 18.93 3.88
N ALA A 107 -20.66 19.85 2.98
CA ALA A 107 -20.01 19.51 1.71
C ALA A 107 -18.82 18.57 1.98
N PRO A 108 -18.65 17.50 1.19
CA PRO A 108 -17.54 16.59 1.37
C PRO A 108 -16.22 17.38 1.36
N PRO A 109 -15.25 17.04 2.24
CA PRO A 109 -13.97 17.74 2.27
C PRO A 109 -13.35 17.68 0.88
N LEU A 110 -12.86 18.83 0.38
CA LEU A 110 -12.19 18.89 -0.92
C LEU A 110 -11.13 17.76 -0.99
N PRO A 111 -11.00 17.05 -2.12
CA PRO A 111 -9.99 16.02 -2.26
C PRO A 111 -8.62 16.62 -1.97
N ALA A 112 -7.88 16.01 -1.04
CA ALA A 112 -6.50 16.40 -0.76
C ALA A 112 -5.74 16.42 -2.10
N ALA A 113 -5.18 17.59 -2.45
CA ALA A 113 -4.47 17.77 -3.70
C ALA A 113 -3.34 16.74 -3.80
N LEU A 114 -3.33 15.98 -4.90
CA LEU A 114 -2.25 15.06 -5.21
C LEU A 114 -1.11 15.87 -5.85
N LEU A 115 0.02 15.95 -5.15
CA LEU A 115 1.23 16.60 -5.63
C LEU A 115 2.11 15.57 -6.34
N GLU A 116 2.88 16.01 -7.33
CA GLU A 116 3.96 15.22 -7.92
C GLU A 116 5.27 15.49 -7.18
N ILE A 117 6.18 14.52 -7.16
CA ILE A 117 7.48 14.66 -6.47
C ILE A 117 8.25 15.93 -6.89
N TRP A 118 8.17 16.32 -8.17
CA TRP A 118 8.86 17.50 -8.72
C TRP A 118 8.33 18.85 -8.22
N GLN A 119 7.14 18.86 -7.60
CA GLN A 119 6.52 20.06 -7.04
C GLN A 119 6.98 20.33 -5.60
N LEU A 120 7.66 19.36 -4.97
CA LEU A 120 8.18 19.48 -3.62
C LEU A 120 9.48 20.29 -3.56
N SER A 121 9.87 20.74 -2.38
CA SER A 121 11.18 21.36 -2.17
C SER A 121 12.32 20.36 -2.35
N GLU A 122 13.54 20.83 -2.61
CA GLU A 122 14.69 19.95 -2.82
C GLU A 122 14.96 18.98 -1.66
N ALA A 123 14.72 19.41 -0.42
CA ALA A 123 14.93 18.57 0.75
C ALA A 123 13.95 17.38 0.77
N GLU A 124 12.69 17.64 0.42
CA GLU A 124 11.62 16.64 0.38
C GLU A 124 11.80 15.71 -0.81
N GLN A 125 12.19 16.24 -1.96
CA GLN A 125 12.57 15.45 -3.12
C GLN A 125 13.70 14.47 -2.77
N ARG A 126 14.79 14.95 -2.16
CA ARG A 126 15.90 14.06 -1.72
C ARG A 126 15.42 12.98 -0.76
N PHE A 127 14.60 13.34 0.22
CA PHE A 127 14.06 12.37 1.19
C PHE A 127 13.25 11.27 0.52
N LEU A 128 12.34 11.63 -0.39
CA LEU A 128 11.54 10.65 -1.13
C LEU A 128 12.37 9.83 -2.12
N HIS A 129 13.42 10.41 -2.72
CA HIS A 129 14.37 9.68 -3.56
C HIS A 129 15.21 8.66 -2.80
N GLU A 130 15.38 8.79 -1.48
CA GLU A 130 16.03 7.76 -0.67
C GLU A 130 15.19 6.48 -0.56
N LEU A 131 13.88 6.56 -0.83
CA LEU A 131 12.99 5.41 -0.87
C LEU A 131 13.29 4.56 -2.09
N LYS A 132 14.00 3.46 -1.88
CA LYS A 132 14.31 2.52 -2.96
C LYS A 132 13.12 1.60 -3.20
N VAL A 133 12.33 1.93 -4.20
CA VAL A 133 11.28 1.04 -4.70
C VAL A 133 11.93 -0.02 -5.58
N SER A 134 11.86 -1.28 -5.16
CA SER A 134 12.52 -2.40 -5.84
C SER A 134 11.55 -3.38 -6.50
N LEU A 135 10.30 -3.39 -6.05
CA LEU A 135 9.23 -4.18 -6.63
C LEU A 135 7.94 -3.40 -6.49
N HIS A 136 7.19 -3.31 -7.58
CA HIS A 136 5.87 -2.72 -7.62
C HIS A 136 4.90 -3.74 -8.24
N VAL A 137 3.93 -4.19 -7.46
CA VAL A 137 2.90 -5.13 -7.91
C VAL A 137 1.55 -4.45 -7.76
N TYR A 138 0.99 -4.05 -8.90
CA TYR A 138 -0.36 -3.54 -8.99
C TYR A 138 -1.37 -4.68 -9.22
N SER A 139 -2.54 -4.56 -8.61
CA SER A 139 -3.70 -5.43 -8.82
C SER A 139 -4.97 -4.61 -8.63
N SER A 140 -6.05 -4.96 -9.31
CA SER A 140 -7.36 -4.34 -9.10
C SER A 140 -7.88 -4.58 -7.67
N GLU A 141 -7.48 -5.68 -7.03
CA GLU A 141 -7.81 -6.01 -5.64
C GLU A 141 -6.78 -5.37 -4.68
N PRO A 142 -7.17 -4.39 -3.83
CA PRO A 142 -6.24 -3.66 -2.95
C PRO A 142 -5.40 -4.56 -2.06
N LEU A 143 -5.99 -5.66 -1.58
CA LEU A 143 -5.30 -6.63 -0.73
C LEU A 143 -4.17 -7.38 -1.45
N GLN A 144 -4.20 -7.44 -2.79
CA GLN A 144 -3.17 -8.07 -3.60
C GLN A 144 -2.11 -7.09 -4.08
N ARG A 145 -2.30 -5.78 -3.86
CA ARG A 145 -1.29 -4.76 -4.16
C ARG A 145 -0.15 -4.87 -3.18
N THR A 146 1.08 -4.75 -3.67
CA THR A 146 2.27 -4.81 -2.81
C THR A 146 3.42 -4.07 -3.44
N VAL A 147 4.18 -3.36 -2.61
CA VAL A 147 5.43 -2.72 -3.01
C VAL A 147 6.56 -3.14 -2.07
N ILE A 148 7.79 -3.23 -2.58
CA ILE A 148 8.99 -3.41 -1.75
C ILE A 148 9.77 -2.11 -1.73
N ILE A 149 9.79 -1.47 -0.56
CA ILE A 149 10.46 -0.20 -0.31
C ILE A 149 11.55 -0.41 0.73
N ASN A 150 12.79 0.00 0.41
CA ASN A 150 13.95 -0.20 1.28
C ASN A 150 14.17 -1.67 1.72
N GLY A 151 13.76 -2.63 0.88
CA GLY A 151 13.85 -4.07 1.16
C GLY A 151 12.71 -4.63 2.04
N PHE A 152 11.77 -3.79 2.48
CA PHE A 152 10.60 -4.21 3.25
C PHE A 152 9.38 -4.30 2.35
N ARG A 153 8.59 -5.36 2.52
CA ARG A 153 7.27 -5.48 1.89
C ARG A 153 6.29 -4.55 2.60
N VAL A 154 5.70 -3.62 1.87
CA VAL A 154 4.76 -2.62 2.37
C VAL A 154 3.46 -2.71 1.57
N ARG A 155 2.34 -2.42 2.25
CA ARG A 155 0.99 -2.36 1.67
C ARG A 155 0.35 -0.99 1.87
N GLU A 156 -0.72 -0.73 1.14
CA GLU A 156 -1.56 0.45 1.31
C GLU A 156 -1.99 0.62 2.78
N GLY A 157 -1.96 1.85 3.27
CA GLY A 157 -2.21 2.22 4.66
C GLY A 157 -1.06 1.97 5.63
N GLN A 158 0.05 1.35 5.22
CA GLN A 158 1.15 1.02 6.11
C GLN A 158 2.14 2.19 6.25
N PRO A 159 2.63 2.51 7.47
CA PRO A 159 3.65 3.52 7.67
C PRO A 159 5.02 3.04 7.15
N LEU A 160 5.75 3.93 6.47
CA LEU A 160 7.14 3.72 6.02
C LEU A 160 8.17 4.44 6.88
N GLY A 161 7.72 5.25 7.83
CA GLY A 161 8.58 6.04 8.71
C GLY A 161 7.76 6.77 9.77
N GLN A 162 8.34 7.83 10.32
CA GLN A 162 7.66 8.68 11.30
C GLN A 162 6.68 9.64 10.63
N ASP A 163 7.06 10.20 9.48
CA ASP A 163 6.30 11.25 8.78
C ASP A 163 5.87 10.82 7.37
N LEU A 164 5.93 9.52 7.09
CA LEU A 164 5.66 8.95 5.77
C LEU A 164 4.81 7.69 5.89
N SER A 165 3.69 7.66 5.16
CA SER A 165 2.83 6.47 5.06
C SER A 165 2.44 6.19 3.61
N LEU A 166 2.27 4.91 3.27
CA LEU A 166 1.77 4.51 1.97
C LEU A 166 0.27 4.67 1.98
N VAL A 167 -0.28 5.51 1.11
CA VAL A 167 -1.72 5.71 1.01
C VAL A 167 -2.29 4.70 0.02
N GLU A 168 -1.72 4.65 -1.19
CA GLU A 168 -2.24 3.82 -2.28
C GLU A 168 -1.10 3.35 -3.20
N ILE A 169 -1.30 2.18 -3.81
CA ILE A 169 -0.45 1.61 -4.85
C ILE A 169 -1.25 1.68 -6.15
N THR A 170 -0.86 2.57 -7.06
CA THR A 170 -1.55 2.76 -8.34
C THR A 170 -0.90 1.89 -9.42
N ALA A 171 -1.43 1.91 -10.65
CA ALA A 171 -0.79 1.18 -11.75
C ALA A 171 0.54 1.82 -12.20
N ASP A 172 0.65 3.15 -12.06
CA ASP A 172 1.79 3.95 -12.51
C ASP A 172 2.86 4.13 -11.42
N GLY A 173 2.48 4.01 -10.14
CA GLY A 173 3.36 4.32 -9.04
C GLY A 173 2.75 4.11 -7.68
N ILE A 174 3.24 4.89 -6.72
CA ILE A 174 2.77 4.87 -5.34
C ILE A 174 2.35 6.28 -4.91
N ILE A 175 1.28 6.35 -4.12
CA ILE A 175 0.84 7.57 -3.47
C ILE A 175 1.21 7.45 -1.99
N VAL A 176 2.02 8.39 -1.51
CA VAL A 176 2.42 8.47 -0.10
C VAL A 176 1.81 9.71 0.54
N ASP A 177 1.48 9.61 1.83
CA ASP A 177 1.22 10.78 2.66
C ASP A 177 2.54 11.17 3.33
N PHE A 178 3.01 12.37 3.02
CA PHE A 178 4.20 12.96 3.58
C PHE A 178 3.82 14.32 4.18
N GLN A 179 4.01 14.49 5.48
CA GLN A 179 3.63 15.72 6.19
C GLN A 179 2.19 16.17 5.90
N ASN A 180 1.23 15.24 5.84
CA ASN A 180 -0.19 15.52 5.58
C ASN A 180 -0.49 16.00 4.13
N GLN A 181 0.45 15.77 3.20
CA GLN A 181 0.33 16.00 1.77
C GLN A 181 0.41 14.67 1.02
N ARG A 182 -0.49 14.47 0.05
CA ARG A 182 -0.44 13.30 -0.84
C ARG A 182 0.52 13.57 -1.97
N VAL A 183 1.55 12.75 -2.07
CA VAL A 183 2.56 12.84 -3.12
C VAL A 183 2.53 11.57 -3.95
N HIS A 184 2.45 11.74 -5.26
CA HIS A 184 2.61 10.68 -6.23
C HIS A 184 4.09 10.49 -6.58
N LEU A 185 4.54 9.25 -6.50
CA LEU A 185 5.86 8.81 -6.92
C LEU A 185 5.68 7.78 -8.03
N ALA A 186 5.97 8.19 -9.27
CA ALA A 186 6.01 7.30 -10.41
C ALA A 186 7.11 6.24 -10.20
N THR A 187 6.76 4.97 -10.33
CA THR A 187 7.77 3.91 -10.38
C THR A 187 8.26 3.78 -11.81
N VAL A 188 9.43 4.35 -12.11
CA VAL A 188 10.13 4.03 -13.35
C VAL A 188 10.45 2.54 -13.34
N GLU A 189 9.80 1.77 -14.22
CA GLU A 189 10.24 0.40 -14.51
C GLU A 189 11.73 0.47 -14.88
N SER A 190 12.60 -0.07 -14.03
CA SER A 190 13.99 -0.31 -14.44
C SER A 190 13.96 -1.45 -15.45
N LEU A 191 13.83 -1.10 -16.73
CA LEU A 191 14.05 -1.98 -17.87
C LEU A 191 15.49 -2.52 -17.86
#